data_AF-A0AA38AR25-F1
#
_entry.id   AF-A0AA38AR25-F1
#
_cell.length_a   1.000
_cell.length_b   1.000
_cell.length_c   1.000
_cell.angle_alpha   90.00
_cell.angle_beta   90.00
_cell.angle_gamma   90.00
#
_symmetry.space_group_name_H-M   'P 1'
#
loop_
_entity.id
_entity.type
_entity.pdbx_description
1 polymer ?
#
loop_
_entity_poly.entity_id
_entity_poly.type
_entity_poly.pdbx_seq_one_letter_code
_entity_poly.pdbx_strand_id
1 'polypeptide(L)'
;MRRGMVGVPLVATTVLMCLAAAPTAAARDDDCALLLPATDRLEVVFNEIAPTGTPPWIAAQVRAPLSPLHDLSSPPGIDLRIRSNMVASQIDNGDPYRPATPERLAGDLAKARDLIVAVRAWCAP
;
A
#
# COMPACT_ATOMS: atom_id res chain seq x y z
N MET A 1 12.95 50.02 60.54
CA MET A 1 13.06 48.77 61.34
C MET A 1 12.48 47.61 60.51
N ARG A 2 13.23 46.51 60.40
CA ARG A 2 12.87 45.08 60.12
C ARG A 2 11.68 44.78 59.18
N ARG A 3 11.91 44.19 57.99
CA ARG A 3 12.11 42.75 57.63
C ARG A 3 10.83 41.90 57.55
N GLY A 4 10.63 41.25 56.40
CA GLY A 4 9.77 40.06 56.19
C GLY A 4 9.53 39.80 54.69
N MET A 5 10.41 39.06 54.00
CA MET A 5 10.23 37.65 53.57
C MET A 5 9.21 37.52 52.43
N VAL A 6 9.66 37.52 51.17
CA VAL A 6 9.93 36.32 50.32
C VAL A 6 8.74 35.37 50.26
N GLY A 7 8.07 35.35 49.11
CA GLY A 7 7.02 34.39 48.77
C GLY A 7 6.87 34.30 47.25
N VAL A 8 7.78 33.58 46.60
CA VAL A 8 7.66 33.13 45.21
C VAL A 8 6.86 31.84 45.22
N PRO A 9 5.72 31.72 44.50
CA PRO A 9 5.21 30.42 44.12
C PRO A 9 5.76 30.06 42.74
N LEU A 10 6.49 28.94 42.74
CA LEU A 10 7.07 28.25 41.60
C LEU A 10 6.07 28.09 40.45
N VAL A 11 6.56 28.37 39.25
CA VAL A 11 5.99 27.96 37.97
C VAL A 11 6.03 26.43 37.88
N ALA A 12 4.88 25.78 37.92
CA ALA A 12 4.75 24.35 37.59
C ALA A 12 4.18 24.23 36.17
N THR A 13 5.04 24.43 35.16
CA THR A 13 4.76 23.97 33.79
C THR A 13 4.91 22.46 33.75
N THR A 14 3.82 21.73 34.00
CA THR A 14 3.73 20.33 33.57
C THR A 14 3.47 20.34 32.06
N VAL A 15 4.54 20.45 31.27
CA VAL A 15 4.49 20.07 29.86
C VAL A 15 4.26 18.56 29.86
N LEU A 16 2.98 18.17 29.75
CA LEU A 16 2.59 16.80 29.50
C LEU A 16 3.05 16.49 28.07
N MET A 17 4.32 16.15 27.91
CA MET A 17 4.80 15.46 26.71
C MET A 17 4.22 14.06 26.77
N CYS A 18 2.93 13.94 26.45
CA CYS A 18 2.38 12.67 25.98
C CYS A 18 3.16 12.35 24.70
N LEU A 19 4.12 11.44 24.84
CA LEU A 19 4.65 10.64 23.76
C LEU A 19 3.46 10.14 22.95
N ALA A 20 3.21 10.80 21.83
CA ALA A 20 2.40 10.27 20.76
C ALA A 20 3.12 9.03 20.24
N ALA A 21 2.87 7.88 20.88
CA ALA A 21 3.05 6.60 20.23
C ALA A 21 2.15 6.65 19.00
N ALA A 22 2.78 6.93 17.86
CA ALA A 22 2.11 7.19 16.61
C ALA A 22 1.17 6.02 16.27
N PRO A 23 -0.03 6.29 15.70
CA PRO A 23 -0.99 5.26 15.30
C PRO A 23 -0.47 4.37 14.15
N THR A 24 0.78 4.57 13.72
CA THR A 24 1.40 3.94 12.56
C THR A 24 1.59 2.43 12.71
N ALA A 25 1.73 1.90 13.94
CA ALA A 25 1.85 0.45 14.14
C ALA A 25 0.49 -0.25 14.00
N ALA A 26 -0.54 0.24 14.68
CA ALA A 26 -1.90 -0.32 14.57
C ALA A 26 -2.47 -0.17 13.15
N ALA A 27 -2.27 0.99 12.50
CA ALA A 27 -2.68 1.20 11.12
C ALA A 27 -1.94 0.28 10.12
N ARG A 28 -0.70 -0.13 10.43
CA ARG A 28 0.04 -1.10 9.61
C ARG A 28 -0.52 -2.51 9.75
N ASP A 29 -0.88 -2.92 10.96
CA ASP A 29 -1.46 -4.25 11.20
C ASP A 29 -2.83 -4.39 10.51
N ASP A 30 -3.65 -3.34 10.56
CA ASP A 30 -4.95 -3.28 9.86
C ASP A 30 -4.78 -3.32 8.33
N ASP A 31 -3.82 -2.56 7.78
CA ASP A 31 -3.51 -2.58 6.35
C ASP A 31 -3.00 -3.96 5.91
N CYS A 32 -2.15 -4.61 6.71
CA CYS A 32 -1.60 -5.93 6.40
C CYS A 32 -2.66 -7.05 6.37
N ALA A 33 -3.73 -6.92 7.16
CA ALA A 33 -4.88 -7.82 7.11
C ALA A 33 -5.62 -7.80 5.76
N LEU A 34 -5.54 -6.68 5.02
CA LEU A 34 -6.12 -6.52 3.68
C LEU A 34 -5.10 -6.81 2.57
N LEU A 35 -3.84 -6.41 2.78
CA LEU A 35 -2.76 -6.54 1.80
C LEU A 35 -2.36 -7.98 1.53
N LEU A 36 -2.16 -8.79 2.57
CA LEU A 36 -1.69 -10.16 2.40
C LEU A 36 -2.66 -11.01 1.57
N PRO A 37 -3.99 -11.04 1.86
CA PRO A 37 -4.93 -11.79 1.04
C PRO A 37 -5.05 -11.30 -0.40
N ALA A 38 -4.95 -9.98 -0.62
CA ALA A 38 -4.98 -9.42 -1.98
C ALA A 38 -3.73 -9.81 -2.76
N THR A 39 -2.56 -9.78 -2.11
CA THR A 39 -1.27 -10.18 -2.66
C THR A 39 -1.27 -11.64 -3.11
N ASP A 40 -1.79 -12.54 -2.27
CA ASP A 40 -1.83 -13.98 -2.61
C ASP A 40 -2.75 -14.25 -3.82
N ARG A 41 -3.91 -13.57 -3.90
CA ARG A 41 -4.80 -13.69 -5.07
C ARG A 41 -4.15 -13.11 -6.33
N LEU A 42 -3.45 -11.98 -6.22
CA LEU A 42 -2.75 -11.37 -7.34
C LEU A 42 -1.61 -12.27 -7.84
N GLU A 43 -0.85 -12.91 -6.94
CA GLU A 43 0.21 -13.82 -7.33
C GLU A 43 -0.32 -14.99 -8.17
N VAL A 44 -1.45 -15.58 -7.77
CA VAL A 44 -2.13 -16.64 -8.53
C VAL A 44 -2.47 -16.16 -9.94
N VAL A 45 -3.19 -15.03 -10.06
CA VAL A 45 -3.60 -14.50 -11.38
C VAL A 45 -2.39 -14.09 -12.21
N PHE A 46 -1.35 -13.52 -11.60
CA PHE A 46 -0.12 -13.13 -12.29
C PHE A 46 0.64 -14.31 -12.88
N ASN A 47 0.49 -15.51 -12.35
CA ASN A 47 1.09 -16.72 -12.91
C ASN A 47 0.36 -17.23 -14.16
N GLU A 48 -0.86 -16.76 -14.43
CA GLU A 48 -1.63 -17.08 -15.63
C GLU A 48 -1.33 -16.12 -16.80
N ILE A 49 -0.66 -14.99 -16.53
CA ILE A 49 -0.40 -13.95 -17.53
C ILE A 49 0.86 -14.28 -18.33
N ALA A 50 0.69 -14.41 -19.63
CA ALA A 50 1.77 -14.40 -20.62
C ALA A 50 1.84 -13.04 -21.34
N PRO A 51 3.05 -12.54 -21.70
CA PRO A 51 3.19 -11.28 -22.43
C PRO A 51 2.43 -11.23 -23.77
N THR A 52 2.16 -12.40 -24.36
CA THR A 52 1.34 -12.55 -25.56
C THR A 52 0.28 -13.63 -25.32
N GLY A 53 -0.90 -13.46 -25.91
CA GLY A 53 -1.97 -14.46 -25.85
C GLY A 53 -2.76 -14.53 -24.53
N THR A 54 -2.51 -13.63 -23.57
CA THR A 54 -3.36 -13.53 -22.37
C THR A 54 -4.77 -13.09 -22.78
N PRO A 55 -5.83 -13.84 -22.40
CA PRO A 55 -7.18 -13.45 -22.74
C PRO A 55 -7.66 -12.19 -22.00
N PRO A 56 -8.49 -11.31 -22.62
CA PRO A 56 -8.91 -10.05 -22.00
C PRO A 56 -9.65 -10.19 -20.66
N TRP A 57 -10.39 -11.28 -20.44
CA TRP A 57 -11.14 -11.49 -19.20
C TRP A 57 -10.25 -11.65 -17.96
N ILE A 58 -8.96 -11.97 -18.14
CA ILE A 58 -7.97 -12.02 -17.05
C ILE A 58 -7.81 -10.63 -16.41
N ALA A 59 -8.02 -9.54 -17.16
CA ALA A 59 -7.98 -8.18 -16.61
C ALA A 59 -8.99 -7.98 -15.46
N ALA A 60 -10.19 -8.57 -15.57
CA ALA A 60 -11.20 -8.51 -14.50
C ALA A 60 -10.74 -9.29 -13.26
N GLN A 61 -10.04 -10.41 -13.45
CA GLN A 61 -9.49 -11.20 -12.35
C GLN A 61 -8.34 -10.48 -11.66
N VAL A 62 -7.51 -9.71 -12.39
CA VAL A 62 -6.48 -8.85 -11.80
C VAL A 62 -7.11 -7.72 -10.98
N ARG A 63 -8.23 -7.14 -11.42
CA ARG A 63 -8.89 -6.02 -10.72
C ARG A 63 -9.70 -6.45 -9.50
N ALA A 64 -10.23 -7.67 -9.47
CA ALA A 64 -11.09 -8.14 -8.37
C ALA A 64 -10.42 -8.06 -6.97
N PRO A 65 -9.15 -8.46 -6.78
CA PRO A 65 -8.44 -8.31 -5.51
C PRO A 65 -8.09 -6.87 -5.13
N LEU A 66 -8.23 -5.90 -6.04
CA LEU A 66 -7.80 -4.51 -5.81
C LEU A 66 -8.83 -3.68 -5.04
N SER A 67 -10.11 -4.07 -5.07
CA SER A 67 -11.19 -3.36 -4.40
C SER A 67 -10.88 -3.02 -2.92
N PRO A 68 -10.48 -3.99 -2.06
CA PRO A 68 -10.16 -3.68 -0.66
C PRO A 68 -8.89 -2.83 -0.48
N LEU A 69 -8.09 -2.62 -1.53
CA LEU A 69 -6.87 -1.80 -1.47
C LEU A 69 -7.14 -0.31 -1.72
N HIS A 70 -8.37 0.08 -2.08
CA HIS A 70 -8.68 1.47 -2.42
C HIS A 70 -8.67 2.42 -1.22
N ASP A 71 -8.95 1.91 -0.02
CA ASP A 71 -9.00 2.70 1.21
C ASP A 71 -7.68 2.66 1.99
N LEU A 72 -6.67 1.94 1.48
CA LEU A 72 -5.36 1.85 2.13
C LEU A 72 -4.54 3.11 1.91
N SER A 73 -3.80 3.50 2.95
CA SER A 73 -2.87 4.63 2.92
C SER A 73 -1.41 4.20 2.93
N SER A 74 -1.12 2.93 3.22
CA SER A 74 0.24 2.40 3.17
C SER A 74 0.85 2.52 1.76
N PRO A 75 2.08 3.04 1.63
CA PRO A 75 2.77 3.14 0.35
C PRO A 75 2.77 1.84 -0.47
N PRO A 76 3.13 0.65 0.08
CA PRO A 76 3.16 -0.57 -0.72
C PRO A 76 1.78 -1.02 -1.20
N GLY A 77 0.70 -0.69 -0.47
CA GLY A 77 -0.67 -0.99 -0.90
C GLY A 77 -1.13 -0.11 -2.06
N ILE A 78 -0.85 1.19 -1.98
CA ILE A 78 -1.14 2.15 -3.06
C ILE A 78 -0.38 1.75 -4.33
N ASP A 79 0.91 1.47 -4.20
CA ASP A 79 1.76 1.08 -5.33
C ASP A 79 1.28 -0.23 -5.95
N LEU A 80 1.03 -1.27 -5.15
CA LEU A 80 0.52 -2.56 -5.64
C LEU A 80 -0.79 -2.39 -6.41
N ARG A 81 -1.73 -1.60 -5.87
CA ARG A 81 -3.02 -1.32 -6.53
C ARG A 81 -2.83 -0.65 -7.89
N ILE A 82 -2.06 0.43 -7.94
CA ILE A 82 -1.82 1.19 -9.18
C ILE A 82 -1.16 0.28 -10.22
N ARG A 83 -0.12 -0.44 -9.82
CA ARG A 83 0.67 -1.27 -10.73
C ARG A 83 -0.14 -2.46 -11.27
N SER A 84 -0.93 -3.10 -10.42
CA SER A 84 -1.83 -4.19 -10.83
C SER A 84 -2.92 -3.70 -11.78
N ASN A 85 -3.49 -2.50 -11.55
CA ASN A 85 -4.45 -1.94 -12.49
C ASN A 85 -3.82 -1.60 -13.85
N MET A 86 -2.56 -1.15 -13.87
CA MET A 86 -1.81 -0.99 -15.13
C MET A 86 -1.63 -2.33 -15.87
N VAL A 87 -1.32 -3.42 -15.16
CA VAL A 87 -1.27 -4.77 -15.77
C VAL A 87 -2.62 -5.13 -16.38
N ALA A 88 -3.72 -4.91 -15.66
CA ALA A 88 -5.06 -5.17 -16.17
C ALA A 88 -5.38 -4.36 -17.43
N SER A 89 -5.04 -3.07 -17.45
CA SER A 89 -5.22 -2.20 -18.63
C SER A 89 -4.37 -2.61 -19.83
N GLN A 90 -3.19 -3.20 -19.61
CA GLN A 90 -2.39 -3.78 -20.69
C GLN A 90 -3.00 -5.06 -21.27
N ILE A 91 -3.80 -5.80 -20.49
CA ILE A 91 -4.46 -7.04 -20.93
C ILE A 91 -5.72 -6.75 -21.74
N ASP A 92 -6.56 -5.83 -21.28
CA ASP A 92 -7.82 -5.49 -21.96
C ASP A 92 -7.72 -4.28 -22.91
N ASN A 93 -6.53 -3.68 -23.01
CA ASN A 93 -6.28 -2.46 -23.79
C ASN A 93 -7.22 -1.31 -23.39
N GLY A 94 -7.56 -1.22 -22.11
CA GLY A 94 -8.52 -0.25 -21.57
C GLY A 94 -7.97 1.17 -21.36
N ASP A 95 -6.66 1.40 -21.51
CA ASP A 95 -6.04 2.71 -21.40
C ASP A 95 -5.76 3.33 -22.79
N PRO A 96 -6.54 4.34 -23.23
CA PRO A 96 -6.37 4.94 -24.55
C PRO A 96 -5.07 5.75 -24.70
N TYR A 97 -4.44 6.16 -23.59
CA TYR A 97 -3.20 6.92 -23.61
C TYR A 97 -1.96 6.02 -23.53
N ARG A 98 -2.16 4.72 -23.29
CA ARG A 98 -1.10 3.75 -23.10
C ARG A 98 -1.40 2.45 -23.83
N PRO A 99 -1.17 2.41 -25.16
CA PRO A 99 -1.50 1.23 -25.97
C PRO A 99 -0.91 -0.07 -25.43
N ALA A 100 -1.66 -1.17 -25.51
CA ALA A 100 -1.17 -2.47 -25.11
C ALA A 100 -0.02 -2.95 -26.02
N THR A 101 1.12 -3.34 -25.43
CA THR A 101 2.18 -4.08 -26.14
C THR A 101 2.71 -5.20 -25.24
N PRO A 102 3.25 -6.30 -25.82
CA PRO A 102 3.82 -7.41 -25.05
C PRO A 102 4.95 -6.99 -24.10
N GLU A 103 5.83 -6.10 -24.57
CA GLU A 103 6.99 -5.63 -23.80
C GLU A 103 6.54 -4.79 -22.60
N ARG A 104 5.50 -3.96 -22.81
CA ARG A 104 4.92 -3.15 -21.76
C ARG A 104 4.17 -4.01 -20.75
N LEU A 105 3.41 -5.01 -21.20
CA LEU A 105 2.77 -5.98 -20.30
C LEU A 105 3.82 -6.74 -19.47
N ALA A 106 4.91 -7.20 -20.08
CA ALA A 106 5.99 -7.90 -19.38
C ALA A 106 6.68 -7.03 -18.33
N GLY A 107 7.07 -5.80 -18.69
CA GLY A 107 7.66 -4.84 -17.75
C GLY A 107 6.67 -4.41 -16.65
N ASP A 108 5.38 -4.45 -16.97
CA ASP A 108 4.33 -4.15 -16.03
C ASP A 108 4.11 -5.23 -14.99
N LEU A 109 4.05 -6.48 -15.46
CA LEU A 109 3.93 -7.66 -14.63
C LEU A 109 5.15 -7.85 -13.72
N ALA A 110 6.36 -7.62 -14.23
CA ALA A 110 7.59 -7.74 -13.43
C ALA A 110 7.56 -6.80 -12.22
N LYS A 111 7.28 -5.51 -12.44
CA LYS A 111 7.17 -4.53 -11.35
C LYS A 111 6.03 -4.84 -10.38
N ALA A 112 4.92 -5.40 -10.86
CA ALA A 112 3.82 -5.79 -9.98
C ALA A 112 4.21 -6.96 -9.08
N ARG A 113 4.99 -7.92 -9.59
CA ARG A 113 5.58 -9.01 -8.80
C ARG A 113 6.61 -8.51 -7.78
N ASP A 114 7.42 -7.51 -8.12
CA ASP A 114 8.33 -6.89 -7.15
C ASP A 114 7.56 -6.24 -5.98
N LEU A 115 6.40 -5.64 -6.26
CA LEU A 115 5.55 -5.06 -5.23
C LEU A 115 4.88 -6.11 -4.34
N ILE A 116 4.60 -7.31 -4.85
CA ILE A 116 4.18 -8.47 -4.02
C ILE A 116 5.26 -8.79 -2.97
N VAL A 117 6.52 -8.82 -3.37
CA VAL A 117 7.65 -9.04 -2.45
C VAL A 117 7.77 -7.90 -1.44
N ALA A 118 7.63 -6.65 -1.90
CA ALA A 118 7.67 -5.47 -1.03
C ALA A 118 6.54 -5.46 0.01
N VAL A 119 5.32 -5.83 -0.37
CA VAL A 119 4.18 -5.96 0.55
C VAL A 119 4.45 -7.04 1.59
N ARG A 120 4.97 -8.21 1.18
CA ARG A 120 5.32 -9.29 2.11
C ARG A 120 6.40 -8.87 3.11
N ALA A 121 7.43 -8.16 2.64
CA ALA A 121 8.46 -7.61 3.51
C ALA A 121 7.89 -6.53 4.46
N TRP A 122 6.97 -5.70 3.97
CA TRP A 122 6.27 -4.69 4.77
C TRP A 122 5.35 -5.30 5.83
N CYS A 123 4.78 -6.47 5.59
CA CYS A 123 3.91 -7.15 6.53
C CYS A 123 4.62 -8.25 7.36
N ALA A 124 5.95 -8.32 7.28
CA ALA A 124 6.73 -9.22 8.13
C ALA A 124 6.66 -8.76 9.61
N PRO A 125 6.54 -9.71 10.56
CA PRO A 125 6.46 -9.44 11.99
C PRO A 125 7.76 -8.86 12.59
#